data_AF-A0A239HUF1-F1
#
_entry.id   AF-A0A239HUF1-F1
#
_cell.length_a   1.000
_cell.length_b   1.000
_cell.length_c   1.000
_cell.angle_alpha   90.00
_cell.angle_beta   90.00
_cell.angle_gamma   90.00
#
_symmetry.space_group_name_H-M   'P 1'
#
loop_
_entity.id
_entity.type
_entity.pdbx_description
1 polymer ?
#
loop_
_entity_poly.entity_id
_entity_poly.type
_entity_poly.pdbx_seq_one_letter_code
_entity_poly.pdbx_strand_id
1 'polypeptide(L)'
;MLRVYAAAHGMNSPYHGVVEVSAEDITLRVNDRWVRFTHDALETSEGSTAGFALQEDGNILIGEVSEEMDMAAEQVARRMLQGSE
;
A
#
# COMPACT_ATOMS: atom_id res chain seq x y z
N MET A 1 2.58 -2.16 -10.61
CA MET A 1 3.47 -1.47 -9.67
C MET A 1 3.53 -2.12 -8.30
N LEU A 2 2.47 -2.16 -7.48
CA LEU A 2 2.52 -2.70 -6.10
C LEU A 2 3.12 -4.13 -5.98
N ARG A 3 2.75 -5.02 -6.90
CA ARG A 3 3.30 -6.39 -6.99
C ARG A 3 4.82 -6.43 -7.23
N VAL A 4 5.34 -5.51 -8.04
CA VAL A 4 6.77 -5.43 -8.38
C VAL A 4 7.55 -4.88 -7.19
N TYR A 5 6.98 -3.92 -6.47
CA TYR A 5 7.62 -3.29 -5.31
C TYR A 5 7.66 -4.23 -4.10
N ALA A 6 6.58 -4.98 -3.82
CA ALA A 6 6.55 -6.01 -2.79
C ALA A 6 7.55 -7.15 -3.10
N ALA A 7 7.68 -7.55 -4.36
CA ALA A 7 8.68 -8.52 -4.79
C ALA A 7 10.11 -7.96 -4.68
N ALA A 8 10.34 -6.69 -5.03
CA ALA A 8 11.67 -6.06 -4.99
C ALA A 8 12.19 -5.85 -3.55
N HIS A 9 11.33 -5.41 -2.64
CA HIS A 9 11.74 -5.14 -1.25
C HIS A 9 11.55 -6.34 -0.31
N GLY A 10 10.78 -7.36 -0.69
CA GLY A 10 10.70 -8.64 0.03
C GLY A 10 11.97 -9.49 -0.07
N MET A 11 12.90 -9.19 -0.99
CA MET A 11 14.13 -9.96 -1.19
C MET A 11 15.24 -9.69 -0.15
N ASN A 12 15.14 -8.63 0.67
CA ASN A 12 16.21 -8.23 1.60
C ASN A 12 15.73 -8.03 3.05
N SER A 13 14.51 -8.47 3.38
CA SER A 13 13.92 -8.42 4.72
C SER A 13 13.53 -9.84 5.13
N PRO A 14 13.65 -10.24 6.42
CA PRO A 14 13.16 -11.55 6.87
C PRO A 14 11.62 -11.67 6.76
N TYR A 15 10.93 -10.58 6.46
CA TYR A 15 9.48 -10.51 6.39
C TYR A 15 8.97 -10.64 4.94
N HIS A 16 8.21 -11.71 4.68
CA HIS A 16 7.52 -11.89 3.40
C HIS A 16 6.32 -10.95 3.31
N GLY A 17 6.34 -10.04 2.33
CA GLY A 17 5.18 -9.26 1.94
C GLY A 17 4.30 -10.02 0.93
N VAL A 18 3.00 -10.05 1.14
CA VAL A 18 2.02 -10.66 0.23
C VAL A 18 1.13 -9.56 -0.34
N VAL A 19 0.94 -9.57 -1.67
CA VAL A 19 -0.04 -8.71 -2.34
C VAL A 19 -1.19 -9.57 -2.83
N GLU A 20 -2.36 -9.36 -2.23
CA GLU A 20 -3.62 -10.00 -2.56
C GLU A 20 -4.41 -9.03 -3.46
N VAL A 21 -4.97 -9.53 -4.57
CA VAL A 21 -5.73 -8.69 -5.51
C VAL A 21 -7.04 -9.38 -5.84
N SER A 22 -8.12 -8.69 -5.54
CA SER A 22 -9.50 -9.08 -5.78
C SER A 22 -10.14 -8.17 -6.84
N ALA A 23 -11.42 -8.38 -7.13
CA ALA A 23 -12.17 -7.51 -8.03
C ALA A 23 -12.43 -6.11 -7.42
N GLU A 24 -12.57 -6.03 -6.09
CA GLU A 24 -12.99 -4.81 -5.39
C GLU A 24 -11.87 -4.15 -4.57
N ASP A 25 -10.82 -4.92 -4.24
CA ASP A 25 -9.75 -4.47 -3.36
C ASP A 25 -8.37 -5.02 -3.74
N ILE A 26 -7.34 -4.30 -3.28
CA ILE A 26 -5.95 -4.75 -3.26
C ILE A 26 -5.47 -4.67 -1.82
N THR A 27 -4.91 -5.76 -1.30
CA THR A 27 -4.37 -5.81 0.06
C THR A 27 -2.87 -6.11 0.04
N LEU A 28 -2.07 -5.27 0.68
CA LEU A 28 -0.67 -5.54 1.00
C LEU A 28 -0.58 -5.99 2.46
N ARG A 29 -0.04 -7.19 2.69
CA ARG A 29 0.15 -7.76 4.02
C ARG A 29 1.62 -8.03 4.32
N VAL A 30 2.08 -7.63 5.49
CA VAL A 30 3.42 -7.92 6.02
C VAL A 30 3.24 -8.39 7.46
N ASN A 31 3.51 -9.67 7.73
CA ASN A 31 3.20 -10.34 9.00
C ASN A 31 1.70 -10.24 9.36
N ASP A 32 1.40 -9.63 10.50
CA ASP A 32 0.08 -9.35 11.06
C ASP A 32 -0.49 -7.99 10.62
N ARG A 33 0.33 -7.14 10.00
CA ARG A 33 -0.08 -5.81 9.51
C ARG A 33 -0.54 -5.88 8.06
N TRP A 34 -1.54 -5.08 7.72
CA TRP A 34 -2.02 -4.97 6.35
C TRP A 34 -2.46 -3.54 6.02
N VAL A 35 -2.41 -3.22 4.72
CA VAL A 35 -3.03 -2.04 4.12
C VAL A 35 -3.92 -2.52 2.98
N ARG A 36 -5.19 -2.15 3.01
CA ARG A 36 -6.20 -2.46 1.99
C ARG A 36 -6.55 -1.19 1.23
N PHE A 37 -6.61 -1.30 -0.08
CA PHE A 37 -7.02 -0.25 -1.00
C PHE A 37 -8.30 -0.70 -1.68
N THR A 38 -9.35 0.12 -1.59
CA THR A 38 -10.54 0.03 -2.45
C THR A 38 -10.46 1.12 -3.53
N HIS A 39 -11.53 1.27 -4.30
CA HIS A 39 -11.63 2.35 -5.28
C HIS A 39 -11.66 3.75 -4.66
N ASP A 40 -12.08 3.87 -3.40
CA ASP A 40 -12.38 5.13 -2.71
C ASP A 40 -11.70 5.28 -1.34
N ALA A 41 -11.11 4.22 -0.81
CA ALA A 41 -10.57 4.18 0.54
C ALA A 41 -9.24 3.43 0.66
N LEU A 42 -8.47 3.85 1.66
CA LEU A 42 -7.31 3.14 2.19
C LEU A 42 -7.59 2.82 3.65
N GLU A 43 -7.44 1.56 4.02
CA GLU A 43 -7.62 1.06 5.39
C GLU A 43 -6.36 0.36 5.89
N THR A 44 -6.06 0.49 7.17
CA THR A 44 -4.94 -0.21 7.82
C THR A 44 -5.44 -1.20 8.86
N SER A 45 -4.62 -2.22 9.15
CA SER A 45 -4.87 -3.18 10.24
C SER A 45 -5.03 -2.55 11.62
N GLU A 46 -4.59 -1.30 11.81
CA GLU A 46 -4.71 -0.53 13.06
C GLU A 46 -6.06 0.21 13.16
N GLY A 47 -6.93 0.09 12.15
CA GLY A 47 -8.24 0.74 12.10
C GLY A 47 -8.21 2.17 11.55
N SER A 48 -7.08 2.64 11.02
CA SER A 48 -7.02 3.93 10.32
C SER A 48 -7.65 3.82 8.95
N THR A 49 -8.42 4.84 8.54
CA THR A 49 -9.03 4.93 7.21
C THR A 49 -8.78 6.31 6.63
N ALA A 50 -8.44 6.37 5.34
CA ALA A 50 -8.31 7.61 4.57
C ALA A 50 -9.02 7.46 3.22
N GLY A 51 -9.53 8.57 2.68
CA GLY A 51 -10.02 8.59 1.30
C GLY A 51 -8.89 8.30 0.33
N PHE A 52 -9.18 7.56 -0.73
CA PHE A 52 -8.25 7.20 -1.79
C PHE A 52 -8.87 7.49 -3.15
N ALA A 53 -8.15 8.12 -4.07
CA ALA A 53 -8.60 8.28 -5.45
C ALA A 53 -7.42 8.26 -6.42
N LEU A 54 -7.59 7.56 -7.54
CA LEU A 54 -6.67 7.66 -8.68
C LEU A 54 -7.06 8.86 -9.54
N GLN A 55 -6.11 9.74 -9.81
CA GLN A 55 -6.29 10.92 -10.66
C GLN A 55 -5.84 10.63 -12.09
N GLU A 56 -6.42 11.35 -13.06
CA GLU A 56 -6.15 11.16 -14.49
C GLU A 56 -4.71 11.52 -14.90
N ASP A 57 -4.01 12.29 -14.07
CA ASP A 57 -2.63 12.73 -14.27
C ASP A 57 -1.57 11.73 -13.77
N GLY A 58 -2.00 10.56 -13.28
CA GLY A 58 -1.11 9.53 -12.73
C GLY A 58 -0.77 9.70 -11.25
N ASN A 59 -1.31 10.74 -10.60
CA ASN A 59 -1.22 10.90 -9.15
C ASN A 59 -2.31 10.09 -8.43
N ILE A 60 -2.09 9.86 -7.15
CA ILE A 60 -3.13 9.39 -6.22
C ILE A 60 -3.41 10.48 -5.18
N LEU A 61 -4.66 10.57 -4.76
CA LEU A 61 -5.08 11.36 -3.60
C LEU A 61 -5.24 10.41 -2.41
N ILE A 62 -4.55 10.67 -1.30
CA ILE A 62 -4.78 10.00 -0.02
C ILE A 62 -5.17 11.07 1.01
N GLY A 63 -6.41 11.07 1.44
CA GLY A 63 -6.98 12.15 2.25
C GLY A 63 -6.92 13.48 1.49
N GLU A 64 -6.07 14.40 1.95
CA GLU A 64 -5.87 15.72 1.33
C GLU A 64 -4.52 15.83 0.56
N VAL A 65 -3.73 14.74 0.52
CA VAL A 65 -2.40 14.73 -0.08
C VAL A 65 -2.44 14.10 -1.46
N SER A 66 -2.07 14.87 -2.48
CA SER A 66 -1.87 14.38 -3.84
C SER A 66 -0.39 14.08 -4.08
N GLU A 67 -0.07 12.87 -4.50
CA GLU A 67 1.30 12.43 -4.76
C GLU A 67 1.36 11.47 -5.96
N GLU A 68 2.50 11.41 -6.63
CA GLU A 68 2.76 10.46 -7.71
C GLU A 68 2.61 9.02 -7.21
N MET A 69 1.92 8.17 -7.98
CA MET A 69 1.57 6.81 -7.57
C MET A 69 2.79 5.98 -7.11
N ASP A 70 3.91 6.09 -7.81
CA ASP A 70 5.11 5.30 -7.53
C ASP A 70 5.75 5.72 -6.19
N MET A 71 5.78 7.03 -5.91
CA MET A 71 6.26 7.56 -4.63
C MET A 71 5.36 7.11 -3.48
N ALA A 72 4.05 7.13 -3.68
CA ALA A 72 3.13 6.73 -2.63
C ALA A 72 3.18 5.22 -2.36
N ALA A 73 3.33 4.41 -3.41
CA ALA A 73 3.54 2.98 -3.29
C ALA A 73 4.83 2.64 -2.53
N GLU A 74 5.92 3.37 -2.81
CA GLU A 74 7.19 3.24 -2.08
C GLU A 74 7.00 3.57 -0.59
N GLN A 75 6.33 4.68 -0.27
CA GLN A 75 6.10 5.07 1.13
C GLN A 75 5.27 4.04 1.90
N VAL A 76 4.22 3.50 1.28
CA VAL A 76 3.41 2.44 1.89
C VAL A 76 4.25 1.19 2.14
N ALA A 77 4.98 0.72 1.12
CA ALA A 77 5.83 -0.46 1.24
C ALA A 77 6.90 -0.27 2.33
N ARG A 78 7.54 0.90 2.36
CA ARG A 78 8.54 1.26 3.37
C ARG A 78 7.96 1.27 4.78
N ARG A 79 6.80 1.90 5.00
CA ARG A 79 6.10 1.91 6.30
C ARG A 79 5.77 0.48 6.76
N MET A 80 5.27 -0.34 5.84
CA MET A 80 4.91 -1.73 6.11
C MET A 80 6.13 -2.59 6.44
N LEU A 81 7.29 -2.33 5.85
CA LEU A 81 8.51 -3.11 6.12
C LEU A 81 9.31 -2.61 7.32
N GLN A 82 9.26 -1.31 7.64
CA GLN A 82 10.05 -0.70 8.73
C GLN A 82 9.39 -0.81 10.10
N GLY A 83 8.06 -0.81 10.21
CA GLY A 83 7.38 -0.91 11.51
C GLY A 83 7.24 -2.33 12.09
N SER A 84 8.02 -3.31 11.60
CA SER A 84 7.99 -4.71 12.07
C SER A 84 9.11 -4.94 13.10
N GLU A 85 9.27 -4.02 14.06
CA GLU A 85 10.21 -4.13 15.18
C GLU A 85 9.58 -4.83 16.39
#